data_AF-A0A022FQF4-F1
#
_entry.id   AF-A0A022FQF4-F1
#
_cell.length_a   1.000
_cell.length_b   1.000
_cell.length_c   1.000
_cell.angle_alpha   90.00
_cell.angle_beta   90.00
_cell.angle_gamma   90.00
#
_symmetry.space_group_name_H-M   'P 1'
#
loop_
_entity.id
_entity.type
_entity.pdbx_description
1 polymer ?
#
loop_
_entity_poly.entity_id
_entity_poly.type
_entity_poly.pdbx_seq_one_letter_code
_entity_poly.pdbx_strand_id
1 'polypeptide(L)'
;MGASTERFADYVSLMAQSLGHADRVEPFRGYCTGLMLPVKRKSVEPMAAHLSPNRVRSEHQRLHHFVADAPWSDEAVLDAVRSYTLERISRRAGCRRR
;
A
#
# COMPACT_ATOMS: atom_id res chain seq x y z
N MET A 1 -14.15 -12.60 -5.77
CA MET A 1 -12.78 -12.33 -5.25
C MET A 1 -12.76 -12.73 -3.78
N GLY A 2 -11.67 -13.31 -3.28
CA GLY A 2 -11.62 -13.83 -1.90
C GLY A 2 -11.61 -12.71 -0.85
N ALA A 3 -12.14 -12.99 0.35
CA ALA A 3 -12.23 -12.02 1.45
C ALA A 3 -10.89 -11.37 1.85
N SER A 4 -9.75 -12.02 1.57
CA SER A 4 -8.42 -11.45 1.83
C SER A 4 -8.05 -10.33 0.84
N THR A 5 -8.49 -10.42 -0.41
CA THR A 5 -8.26 -9.39 -1.43
C THR A 5 -9.07 -8.14 -1.13
N GLU A 6 -10.31 -8.30 -0.66
CA GLU A 6 -11.18 -7.19 -0.25
C GLU A 6 -10.62 -6.46 0.97
N ARG A 7 -10.22 -7.19 2.02
CA ARG A 7 -9.56 -6.58 3.20
C ARG A 7 -8.28 -5.81 2.84
N PHE A 8 -7.50 -6.32 1.89
CA PHE A 8 -6.31 -5.62 1.41
C PHE A 8 -6.69 -4.35 0.65
N ALA A 9 -7.65 -4.44 -0.27
CA ALA A 9 -8.14 -3.29 -1.02
C ALA A 9 -8.68 -2.20 -0.09
N ASP A 10 -9.46 -2.54 0.93
CA ASP A 10 -10.00 -1.61 1.92
C ASP A 10 -8.89 -0.94 2.72
N TYR A 11 -7.92 -1.73 3.21
CA TYR A 11 -6.79 -1.21 3.97
C TYR A 11 -5.98 -0.21 3.15
N VAL A 12 -5.62 -0.56 1.91
CA VAL A 12 -4.87 0.33 1.02
C VAL A 12 -5.69 1.58 0.67
N SER A 13 -7.00 1.44 0.47
CA SER A 13 -7.90 2.58 0.23
C SER A 13 -7.94 3.55 1.41
N LEU A 14 -7.96 3.01 2.64
CA LEU A 14 -7.93 3.81 3.86
C LEU A 14 -6.60 4.57 3.98
N MET A 15 -5.48 3.88 3.79
CA MET A 15 -4.16 4.52 3.89
C MET A 15 -3.95 5.57 2.79
N ALA A 16 -4.47 5.35 1.59
CA ALA A 16 -4.33 6.28 0.48
C ALA A 16 -4.93 7.67 0.76
N GLN A 17 -5.88 7.78 1.70
CA GLN A 17 -6.47 9.07 2.12
C GLN A 17 -5.44 9.99 2.80
N SER A 18 -4.39 9.43 3.40
CA SER A 18 -3.30 10.20 4.02
C SER A 18 -2.33 10.83 3.00
N LEU A 19 -2.41 10.47 1.72
CA LEU A 19 -1.47 10.91 0.69
C LEU A 19 -1.70 12.34 0.22
N GLY A 20 -2.84 12.96 0.57
CA GLY A 20 -3.13 14.37 0.30
C GLY A 20 -3.39 14.75 -1.17
N HIS A 21 -3.26 13.82 -2.13
CA HIS A 21 -3.56 14.09 -3.55
C HIS A 21 -4.03 12.83 -4.29
N ALA A 22 -5.07 12.97 -5.12
CA ALA A 22 -5.70 11.85 -5.82
C ALA A 22 -4.74 11.08 -6.76
N ASP A 23 -3.85 11.80 -7.46
CA ASP A 23 -2.85 11.23 -8.36
C ASP A 23 -1.86 10.26 -7.68
N ARG A 24 -1.76 10.30 -6.35
CA ARG A 24 -0.87 9.44 -5.56
C ARG A 24 -1.52 8.10 -5.19
N VAL A 25 -2.84 7.99 -5.33
CA VAL A 25 -3.60 6.80 -4.91
C VAL A 25 -3.23 5.58 -5.76
N GLU A 26 -3.21 5.74 -7.09
CA GLU A 26 -2.89 4.66 -8.02
C GLU A 26 -1.45 4.13 -7.87
N PRO A 27 -0.39 4.96 -7.87
CA PRO A 27 0.96 4.45 -7.66
C PRO A 27 1.17 3.87 -6.26
N PHE A 28 0.50 4.39 -5.23
CA PHE A 28 0.49 3.78 -3.90
C PHE A 28 -0.11 2.36 -3.92
N ARG A 29 -1.28 2.19 -4.54
CA ARG A 29 -1.90 0.86 -4.73
C ARG A 29 -0.98 -0.09 -5.48
N GLY A 30 -0.37 0.37 -6.56
CA GLY A 30 0.61 -0.38 -7.33
C GLY A 30 1.79 -0.83 -6.46
N TYR A 31 2.35 0.09 -5.67
CA TYR A 31 3.47 -0.20 -4.77
C TYR A 31 3.10 -1.23 -3.70
N CYS A 32 1.98 -1.05 -2.99
CA CYS A 32 1.52 -2.00 -1.98
C CYS A 32 1.23 -3.38 -2.60
N THR A 33 0.63 -3.42 -3.78
CA THR A 33 0.35 -4.68 -4.49
C THR A 33 1.64 -5.37 -4.88
N GLY A 34 2.61 -4.64 -5.40
CA GLY A 34 3.91 -5.19 -5.79
C GLY A 34 4.67 -5.80 -4.60
N LEU A 35 4.55 -5.23 -3.40
CA LEU A 35 5.15 -5.78 -2.17
C LEU A 35 4.55 -7.12 -1.72
N MET A 36 3.34 -7.43 -2.18
CA MET A 36 2.63 -8.68 -1.90
C MET A 36 2.88 -9.76 -2.96
N LEU A 37 3.58 -9.43 -4.06
CA LEU A 37 3.92 -10.39 -5.10
C LEU A 37 4.98 -11.40 -4.61
N PRO A 38 5.00 -12.62 -5.17
CA PRO A 38 5.99 -13.64 -4.86
C PRO A 38 7.35 -13.35 -5.52
N VAL A 39 7.89 -12.14 -5.34
CA VAL A 39 9.18 -11.72 -5.87
C VAL A 39 10.30 -11.98 -4.87
N LYS A 40 11.44 -12.53 -5.34
CA LYS A 40 12.60 -12.82 -4.48
C LYS A 40 13.19 -11.55 -3.84
N ARG A 41 13.12 -10.40 -4.54
CA ARG A 41 13.55 -9.10 -4.05
C ARG A 41 12.37 -8.14 -4.07
N LYS A 42 12.03 -7.57 -2.91
CA LYS A 42 11.02 -6.53 -2.75
C LYS A 42 11.59 -5.17 -3.13
N SER A 43 11.91 -5.00 -4.40
CA SER A 43 12.39 -3.74 -4.97
C SER A 43 11.54 -3.33 -6.16
N VAL A 44 11.61 -2.04 -6.53
CA VAL A 44 10.70 -1.44 -7.52
C VAL A 44 10.78 -2.10 -8.90
N GLU A 45 11.97 -2.46 -9.36
CA GLU A 45 12.18 -3.07 -10.68
C GLU A 45 11.48 -4.46 -10.83
N PRO A 46 11.70 -5.46 -9.95
CA PRO A 46 10.94 -6.71 -9.98
C PRO A 46 9.42 -6.54 -9.86
N MET A 47 8.97 -5.56 -9.08
CA MET A 47 7.56 -5.24 -8.92
C MET A 47 6.97 -4.69 -10.23
N ALA A 48 7.65 -3.73 -10.87
CA ALA A 48 7.23 -3.17 -12.15
C ALA A 48 7.18 -4.22 -13.26
N ALA A 49 8.16 -5.12 -13.30
CA ALA A 49 8.20 -6.23 -14.26
C ALA A 49 7.00 -7.17 -14.12
N HIS A 50 6.51 -7.39 -12.89
CA HIS A 50 5.31 -8.20 -12.65
C HIS A 50 4.00 -7.44 -12.87
N LEU A 51 3.91 -6.19 -12.41
CA LEU A 51 2.68 -5.40 -12.48
C LEU A 51 2.36 -4.97 -13.93
N SER A 52 3.38 -4.73 -14.74
CA SER A 52 3.21 -4.33 -16.14
C SER A 52 4.35 -4.86 -17.01
N PRO A 53 4.33 -6.17 -17.36
CA PRO A 53 5.39 -6.79 -18.17
C PRO A 53 5.61 -6.10 -19.53
N ASN A 54 4.55 -5.52 -20.10
CA ASN A 54 4.60 -4.83 -21.39
C ASN A 54 5.08 -3.36 -21.26
N ARG A 55 5.19 -2.82 -20.04
CA ARG A 55 5.48 -1.40 -19.77
C ARG A 55 6.42 -1.23 -18.56
N VAL A 56 7.38 -2.15 -18.40
CA VAL A 56 8.24 -2.24 -17.20
C VAL A 56 8.92 -0.92 -16.87
N ARG A 57 9.52 -0.25 -17.86
CA ARG A 57 10.21 1.03 -17.64
C ARG A 57 9.28 2.12 -17.12
N SER A 58 8.10 2.26 -17.74
CA SER A 58 7.11 3.27 -17.33
C SER A 58 6.58 2.98 -15.93
N GLU A 59 6.26 1.72 -15.63
CA GLU A 59 5.77 1.33 -14.30
C GLU A 59 6.86 1.49 -13.23
N HIS A 60 8.11 1.16 -13.54
CA HIS A 60 9.24 1.38 -12.66
C HIS A 60 9.40 2.85 -12.30
N GLN A 61 9.36 3.75 -13.30
CA GLN A 61 9.46 5.20 -13.06
C GLN A 61 8.27 5.71 -12.25
N ARG A 62 7.05 5.24 -12.54
CA ARG A 62 5.84 5.60 -11.79
C ARG A 62 5.94 5.24 -10.31
N LEU A 63 6.38 4.01 -10.02
CA LEU A 63 6.53 3.51 -8.64
C LEU A 63 7.73 4.14 -7.93
N HIS A 64 8.85 4.30 -8.63
CA HIS A 64 10.06 4.92 -8.07
C HIS A 64 9.78 6.38 -7.70
N HIS A 65 9.21 7.16 -8.63
CA HIS A 65 8.86 8.55 -8.38
C HIS A 65 7.90 8.67 -7.20
N PHE A 66 6.89 7.78 -7.12
CA PHE A 66 5.99 7.76 -5.98
C PHE A 66 6.71 7.53 -4.66
N VAL A 67 7.57 6.52 -4.53
CA VAL A 67 8.20 6.19 -3.24
C VAL A 67 9.37 7.11 -2.87
N ALA A 68 10.10 7.65 -3.85
CA ALA A 68 11.33 8.40 -3.63
C ALA A 68 11.14 9.92 -3.66
N ASP A 69 10.25 10.43 -4.52
CA ASP A 69 10.22 11.86 -4.87
C ASP A 69 8.87 12.54 -4.59
N ALA A 70 7.76 11.79 -4.60
CA ALA A 70 6.43 12.38 -4.49
C ALA A 70 6.23 13.03 -3.11
N PRO A 71 5.63 14.24 -3.03
CA PRO A 71 5.55 14.98 -1.76
C PRO A 71 4.37 14.54 -0.90
N TRP A 72 4.35 13.28 -0.46
CA TRP A 72 3.47 12.77 0.59
C TRP A 72 4.19 12.74 1.94
N SER A 73 3.42 12.83 3.03
CA SER A 73 3.95 12.78 4.40
C SER A 73 3.99 11.33 4.88
N ASP A 74 5.17 10.85 5.24
CA ASP A 74 5.36 9.55 5.86
C ASP A 74 4.75 9.49 7.25
N GLU A 75 4.87 10.56 8.03
CA GLU A 75 4.21 10.73 9.33
C GLU A 75 2.68 10.53 9.21
N ALA A 76 2.02 11.17 8.23
CA ALA A 76 0.59 11.03 8.01
C ALA A 76 0.18 9.58 7.66
N VAL A 77 0.99 8.89 6.85
CA VAL A 77 0.76 7.48 6.53
C VAL A 77 0.94 6.60 7.77
N LEU A 78 2.02 6.81 8.54
CA LEU A 78 2.31 6.04 9.75
C LEU A 78 1.24 6.23 10.82
N ASP A 79 0.71 7.45 10.98
CA ASP A 79 -0.40 7.73 11.91
C ASP A 79 -1.70 7.03 11.49
N ALA A 80 -2.01 6.98 10.20
CA ALA A 80 -3.15 6.24 9.68
C ALA A 80 -2.99 4.72 9.95
N VAL A 81 -1.80 4.17 9.70
CA VAL A 81 -1.48 2.76 9.97
C VAL A 81 -1.59 2.46 11.46
N ARG A 82 -1.03 3.32 12.31
CA ARG A 82 -1.08 3.21 13.77
C ARG A 82 -2.51 3.20 14.28
N SER A 83 -3.32 4.16 13.84
CA SER A 83 -4.73 4.30 14.25
C SER A 83 -5.55 3.06 13.89
N TYR A 84 -5.43 2.59 12.65
CA TYR A 84 -6.09 1.36 12.18
C TYR A 84 -5.64 0.12 12.97
N THR A 85 -4.34 0.01 13.26
CA THR A 85 -3.79 -1.14 14.00
C THR A 85 -4.26 -1.16 15.45
N LEU A 86 -4.18 -0.01 16.14
CA LEU A 86 -4.62 0.12 17.53
C LEU A 86 -6.12 -0.16 17.69
N GLU A 87 -6.95 0.31 16.77
CA GLU A 87 -8.38 0.01 16.76
C GLU A 87 -8.62 -1.52 16.69
N ARG A 88 -7.95 -2.21 15.76
CA ARG A 88 -8.16 -3.65 15.55
C ARG A 88 -7.59 -4.52 16.67
N ILE A 89 -6.46 -4.14 17.24
CA ILE A 89 -5.91 -4.83 18.41
C ILE A 89 -6.82 -4.63 19.63
N SER A 90 -7.30 -3.40 19.86
CA SER A 90 -8.18 -3.10 21.00
C SER A 90 -9.52 -3.82 20.90
N ARG A 91 -10.14 -3.88 19.71
CA ARG A 91 -11.35 -4.67 19.47
C ARG A 91 -11.14 -6.15 19.79
N ARG A 92 -10.00 -6.73 19.39
CA ARG A 92 -9.65 -8.14 19.69
C ARG A 92 -9.37 -8.37 21.17
N ALA A 93 -8.76 -7.40 21.87
CA ALA A 93 -8.52 -7.48 23.31
C ALA A 93 -9.82 -7.38 24.11
N GLY A 94 -10.75 -6.52 23.69
CA GLY A 94 -12.09 -6.40 24.27
C GLY A 94 -12.97 -7.64 24.06
N CYS A 95 -12.87 -8.28 22.89
CA CYS A 95 -13.54 -9.56 22.63
C CYS A 95 -13.01 -10.75 23.44
N ARG A 96 -11.79 -10.66 24.00
CA ARG A 96 -11.14 -11.75 24.74
C ARG A 96 -11.38 -11.70 26.26
N ARG A 97 -12.13 -10.70 26.74
CA ARG A 97 -12.48 -10.49 28.17
C ARG A 97 -13.96 -10.76 28.47
N ARG A 98 -14.66 -11.56 27.65
CA ARG A 98 -16.00 -12.08 27.95
C ARG A 98 -15.98 -13.59 27.96
#